data_AF-A0A3D5DDZ0-F1
#
_entry.id   AF-A0A3D5DDZ0-F1
#
_cell.length_a   1.000
_cell.length_b   1.000
_cell.length_c   1.000
_cell.angle_alpha   90.00
_cell.angle_beta   90.00
_cell.angle_gamma   90.00
#
_symmetry.space_group_name_H-M   'P 1'
#
loop_
_entity.id
_entity.type
_entity.pdbx_description
1 polymer ?
#
loop_
_entity_poly.entity_id
_entity_poly.type
_entity_poly.pdbx_seq_one_letter_code
_entity_poly.pdbx_strand_id
1 'polypeptide(L)' 'GYAGVYSSFLLHAKRAGKKYGVPSGEILVELGERKTVGGQEDMIEDVALNLARNRADASELSK' A
#
# COMPACT_ATOMS: atom_id res chain seq x y z
N GLY A 1 -6.00 -13.06 19.23
CA GLY A 1 -6.70 -11.85 18.78
C GLY A 1 -5.92 -10.97 17.80
N TYR A 2 -4.60 -11.06 17.67
CA TYR A 2 -3.79 -10.10 16.87
C TYR A 2 -3.51 -10.53 15.41
N ALA A 3 -3.78 -11.79 15.06
CA ALA A 3 -3.43 -12.37 13.75
C ALA A 3 -4.52 -12.25 12.67
N GLY A 4 -5.76 -11.88 13.03
CA GLY A 4 -6.89 -11.82 12.08
C GLY A 4 -6.93 -10.52 11.27
N VAL A 5 -6.57 -9.39 11.88
CA VAL A 5 -6.65 -8.05 11.26
C VAL A 5 -5.44 -7.77 10.37
N TYR A 6 -4.24 -8.20 10.79
CA TYR A 6 -3.04 -8.09 9.96
C TYR A 6 -3.02 -9.07 8.77
N SER A 7 -3.69 -10.22 8.90
CA SER A 7 -3.70 -11.22 7.82
C SER A 7 -4.59 -10.81 6.65
N SER A 8 -5.74 -10.16 6.90
CA SER A 8 -6.56 -9.60 5.82
C SER A 8 -5.80 -8.47 5.11
N PHE A 9 -5.27 -7.50 5.85
CA PHE A 9 -4.57 -6.34 5.29
C PHE A 9 -3.35 -6.74 4.46
N LEU A 10 -2.58 -7.74 4.91
CA LEU A 10 -1.43 -8.25 4.16
C LEU A 10 -1.84 -8.86 2.80
N LEU A 11 -2.97 -9.57 2.74
CA LEU A 11 -3.46 -10.14 1.49
C LEU A 11 -3.90 -9.04 0.51
N HIS A 12 -4.60 -8.02 1.01
CA HIS A 12 -5.00 -6.86 0.21
C HIS A 12 -3.79 -6.07 -0.28
N ALA A 13 -2.81 -5.79 0.59
CA ALA A 13 -1.57 -5.10 0.23
C ALA A 13 -0.75 -5.87 -0.81
N LYS A 14 -0.69 -7.21 -0.74
CA LYS A 14 -0.05 -8.04 -1.78
C LYS A 14 -0.77 -7.97 -3.12
N ARG A 15 -2.10 -7.97 -3.14
CA ARG A 15 -2.90 -7.86 -4.37
C ARG A 15 -2.72 -6.47 -5.01
N ALA A 16 -2.86 -5.40 -4.22
CA ALA A 16 -2.66 -4.04 -4.68
C ALA A 16 -1.23 -3.80 -5.16
N GLY A 17 -0.23 -4.28 -4.41
CA GLY A 17 1.18 -4.20 -4.81
C GLY A 17 1.46 -4.88 -6.14
N LYS A 18 0.86 -6.07 -6.38
CA LYS A 18 0.97 -6.75 -7.67
C LYS A 18 0.27 -6.00 -8.81
N LYS A 19 -0.87 -5.37 -8.54
CA LYS A 19 -1.65 -4.59 -9.53
C LYS A 19 -0.93 -3.31 -9.96
N TYR A 20 -0.32 -2.59 -9.02
CA TYR A 20 0.31 -1.30 -9.26
C TYR A 20 1.84 -1.35 -9.37
N GLY A 21 2.44 -2.54 -9.24
CA GLY A 21 3.89 -2.73 -9.37
C GLY A 21 4.71 -2.17 -8.19
N VAL A 22 4.11 -2.10 -7.00
CA VAL A 22 4.76 -1.56 -5.80
C VAL A 22 4.91 -2.63 -4.71
N PRO A 23 5.95 -2.56 -3.86
CA PRO A 23 6.14 -3.52 -2.78
C PRO A 23 5.02 -3.43 -1.73
N SER A 24 4.46 -4.58 -1.36
CA SER A 24 3.43 -4.64 -0.32
C SER A 24 3.92 -4.16 1.05
N GLY A 25 5.24 -4.23 1.30
CA GLY A 25 5.84 -3.70 2.52
C GLY A 25 5.70 -2.18 2.63
N GLU A 26 5.94 -1.45 1.54
CA GLU A 26 5.79 0.01 1.50
C GLU A 26 4.33 0.42 1.69
N ILE A 27 3.39 -0.32 1.09
CA ILE A 27 1.96 -0.11 1.32
C ILE A 27 1.61 -0.24 2.81
N LEU A 28 2.14 -1.27 3.50
CA LEU A 28 1.84 -1.49 4.92
C LEU A 28 2.49 -0.45 5.84
N VAL A 29 3.70 0.01 5.51
CA VAL A 29 4.39 1.07 6.26
C VAL A 29 3.60 2.38 6.15
N GLU A 30 3.22 2.78 4.93
CA GLU A 30 2.44 4.00 4.68
C GLU A 30 1.07 3.95 5.39
N LEU A 31 0.40 2.80 5.39
CA LEU A 31 -0.85 2.61 6.14
C LEU A 31 -0.64 2.77 7.65
N GLY A 32 0.48 2.24 8.18
CA GLY A 32 0.87 2.40 9.58
C GLY A 32 1.13 3.86 9.94
N GLU A 33 1.83 4.61 9.08
CA GLU A 33 2.11 6.04 9.26
C GLU A 33 0.83 6.89 9.23
N ARG A 34 -0.12 6.55 8.36
CA ARG A 34 -1.42 7.22 8.24
C ARG A 34 -2.37 6.92 9.40
N LYS A 35 -1.97 6.07 10.36
CA LYS A 35 -2.78 5.63 11.51
C LYS A 35 -4.18 5.14 11.09
N THR A 36 -4.29 4.49 9.93
CA THR A 36 -5.58 3.99 9.43
C THR A 36 -6.14 2.95 10.39
N VAL A 37 -7.33 3.20 10.93
CA VAL A 37 -8.05 2.27 11.82
C VAL A 37 -8.80 1.23 10.96
N GLY A 38 -8.91 -0.01 11.44
CA GLY A 38 -9.53 -1.10 10.69
C GLY A 38 -10.92 -0.76 10.13
N GLY A 39 -11.19 -1.15 8.88
CA GLY A 39 -12.39 -0.77 8.12
C GLY A 39 -12.10 0.08 6.86
N GLN A 40 -10.85 0.47 6.65
CA GLN A 40 -10.38 1.27 5.49
C GLN A 40 -9.62 0.42 4.47
N GLU A 41 -10.16 -0.74 4.12
CA GLU A 41 -9.53 -1.66 3.16
C GLU A 41 -9.38 -1.03 1.76
N ASP A 42 -10.24 -0.06 1.42
CA ASP A 42 -10.17 0.73 0.18
C ASP A 42 -8.91 1.60 0.11
N MET A 43 -8.39 2.07 1.25
CA MET A 43 -7.20 2.92 1.31
C MET A 43 -5.94 2.18 0.85
N ILE A 44 -5.95 0.85 0.84
CA ILE A 44 -4.81 0.03 0.41
C ILE A 44 -4.57 0.22 -1.10
N GLU A 45 -5.63 0.30 -1.91
CA GLU A 45 -5.49 0.58 -3.34
C GLU A 45 -5.04 2.01 -3.58
N ASP A 46 -5.58 2.98 -2.86
CA ASP A 46 -5.20 4.39 -2.99
C ASP A 46 -3.74 4.64 -2.61
N VAL A 47 -3.26 4.01 -1.54
CA VAL A 47 -1.85 4.04 -1.15
C VAL A 47 -0.97 3.41 -2.23
N ALA A 48 -1.36 2.25 -2.76
CA ALA A 48 -0.60 1.58 -3.80
C ALA A 48 -0.53 2.41 -5.10
N LEU A 49 -1.62 3.05 -5.49
CA LEU A 49 -1.68 3.95 -6.64
C LEU A 49 -0.78 5.17 -6.45
N ASN A 50 -0.80 5.79 -5.27
CA ASN A 50 0.05 6.94 -4.96
C ASN A 50 1.54 6.56 -4.96
N LEU A 51 1.91 5.42 -4.37
CA LEU A 51 3.29 4.92 -4.42
C LEU A 51 3.76 4.66 -5.85
N ALA A 52 2.89 4.11 -6.70
CA ALA A 52 3.21 3.86 -8.10
C ALA A 52 3.43 5.16 -8.89
N ARG A 53 2.59 6.18 -8.66
CA ARG A 53 2.73 7.52 -9.26
C ARG A 53 4.03 8.18 -8.82
N ASN A 54 4.29 8.23 -7.51
CA ASN A 54 5.51 8.85 -6.97
C ASN A 54 6.78 8.21 -7.56
N ARG A 55 6.78 6.90 -7.80
CA ARG A 55 7.91 6.21 -8.47
C ARG A 55 8.03 6.55 -9.95
N ALA A 56 6.91 6.67 -10.65
CA ALA A 56 6.91 7.11 -12.04
C ALA A 56 7.47 8.53 -12.18
N ASP A 57 7.00 9.46 -11.33
CA ASP A 57 7.44 10.86 -11.32
C ASP A 57 8.93 10.97 -10.95
N ALA A 58 9.40 10.19 -9.96
CA ALA A 58 10.83 10.14 -9.60
C ALA A 58 11.71 9.59 -10.76
N SER A 59 11.16 8.68 -11.57
CA SER A 59 11.86 8.18 -12.75
C SER A 59 11.92 9.17 -13.91
N GLU A 60 10.95 10.08 -14.00
CA GLU A 60 10.94 11.16 -15.00
C GLU A 60 11.86 12.32 -14.61
N LEU A 61 11.95 12.64 -13.32
CA LEU A 61 12.83 13.72 -12.83
C LEU A 61 14.33 13.38 -12.90
N SER A 62 14.67 12.09 -13.05
CA SER A 62 16.05 11.60 -13.19
C SER A 62 16.54 11.54 -14.65
N LYS A 63 15.73 11.94 -15.63
CA LYS A 63 16.11 12.05 -17.05
C LYS A 63 16.55 13.46 -17.40
#